data_AF-A0A927G891-F1
#
_entry.id   AF-A0A927G891-F1
#
_cell.length_a   1.000
_cell.length_b   1.000
_cell.length_c   1.000
_cell.angle_alpha   90.00
_cell.angle_beta   90.00
_cell.angle_gamma   90.00
#
_symmetry.space_group_name_H-M   'P 1'
#
loop_
_entity.id
_entity.type
_entity.pdbx_description
1 polymer ?
#
loop_
_entity_poly.entity_id
_entity_poly.type
_entity_poly.pdbx_seq_one_letter_code
_entity_poly.pdbx_strand_id
1 'polypeptide(L)'
;MADNEDQTLAVKVGTVALTLAAGWLAQKLVSFVWARATGHDAPEDLDDEEVGIVSAVSFAAVAAGVSVLARRYAGRSAKGLVARLTSSTS
;
A
#
# COMPACT_ATOMS: atom_id res chain seq x y z
N MET A 1 14.82 33.47 -17.58
CA MET A 1 14.99 32.00 -17.52
C MET A 1 15.57 31.60 -16.16
N ALA A 2 14.98 32.09 -15.05
CA ALA A 2 15.42 31.79 -13.67
C ALA A 2 14.24 31.26 -12.84
N ASP A 3 13.02 31.70 -13.15
CA ASP A 3 11.80 31.31 -12.43
C ASP A 3 11.41 29.82 -12.57
N ASN A 4 11.87 29.14 -13.62
CA ASN A 4 11.57 27.71 -13.85
C ASN A 4 12.42 26.76 -12.99
N GLU A 5 13.64 27.17 -12.64
CA GLU A 5 14.54 26.38 -11.80
C GLU A 5 14.05 26.37 -10.36
N ASP A 6 13.63 27.53 -9.82
CA ASP A 6 13.05 27.62 -8.48
C ASP A 6 11.75 26.83 -8.36
N GLN A 7 10.89 26.86 -9.39
CA GLN A 7 9.69 26.03 -9.42
C GLN A 7 10.03 24.54 -9.44
N THR A 8 11.05 24.14 -10.22
CA THR A 8 11.55 22.76 -10.24
C THR A 8 12.12 22.33 -8.88
N LEU A 9 12.88 23.20 -8.22
CA LEU A 9 13.44 22.93 -6.89
C LEU A 9 12.34 22.83 -5.84
N ALA A 10 11.37 23.75 -5.85
CA ALA A 10 10.22 23.71 -4.95
C ALA A 10 9.39 22.43 -5.14
N VAL A 11 9.14 22.02 -6.39
CA VAL A 11 8.42 20.76 -6.68
C VAL A 11 9.23 19.55 -6.24
N LYS A 12 10.55 19.52 -6.47
CA LYS A 12 11.42 18.42 -6.02
C LYS A 12 11.43 18.32 -4.50
N VAL A 13 11.66 19.42 -3.79
CA VAL A 13 11.66 19.47 -2.32
C VAL A 13 10.29 19.10 -1.78
N GLY A 14 9.21 19.60 -2.37
CA GLY A 14 7.84 19.24 -2.00
C GLY A 14 7.55 17.74 -2.21
N THR A 15 7.99 17.17 -3.33
CA THR A 15 7.81 15.74 -3.63
C THR A 15 8.60 14.86 -2.66
N VAL A 16 9.85 15.24 -2.35
CA VAL A 16 10.67 14.53 -1.37
C VAL A 16 10.03 14.62 0.02
N ALA A 17 9.61 15.82 0.44
CA ALA A 17 8.95 16.02 1.73
C ALA A 17 7.65 15.22 1.85
N LEU A 18 6.83 15.21 0.80
CA LEU A 18 5.61 14.40 0.75
C LEU A 18 5.89 12.90 0.80
N THR A 19 6.93 12.45 0.11
CA THR A 19 7.34 11.03 0.13
C THR A 19 7.79 10.61 1.53
N LEU A 20 8.58 11.45 2.20
CA LEU A 20 9.01 11.23 3.58
C LEU A 20 7.83 11.24 4.55
N ALA A 21 6.91 12.20 4.40
CA ALA A 21 5.70 12.28 5.22
C ALA A 21 4.79 11.06 5.00
N ALA A 22 4.66 10.60 3.75
CA ALA A 22 3.92 9.39 3.42
C ALA A 22 4.58 8.14 4.02
N GLY A 23 5.90 8.04 3.96
CA GLY A 23 6.66 6.96 4.61
C GLY A 23 6.47 6.94 6.12
N TRP A 24 6.56 8.10 6.78
CA TRP A 24 6.33 8.23 8.22
C TRP A 24 4.90 7.86 8.61
N LEU A 25 3.91 8.32 7.85
CA LEU A 25 2.51 7.99 8.07
C LEU A 25 2.24 6.50 7.83
N ALA A 26 2.87 5.90 6.82
CA ALA A 26 2.78 4.48 6.54
C ALA A 26 3.36 3.65 7.69
N GLN A 27 4.54 3.99 8.22
CA GLN A 27 5.11 3.33 9.40
C GLN A 27 4.17 3.43 10.61
N LYS A 28 3.58 4.60 10.84
CA LYS A 28 2.64 4.82 11.95
C LYS A 28 1.35 4.01 11.79
N LEU A 29 0.83 3.92 10.57
CA LEU A 29 -0.32 3.09 10.24
C LEU A 29 -0.03 1.61 10.43
N VAL A 30 1.12 1.14 9.94
CA VAL A 30 1.54 -0.27 10.09
C VAL A 30 1.65 -0.62 11.57
N SER A 31 2.35 0.20 12.36
CA SER A 31 2.52 -0.01 13.81
C SER A 31 1.18 0.00 14.54
N PHE A 32 0.27 0.91 14.17
CA PHE A 32 -1.06 0.98 14.75
C PHE A 32 -1.92 -0.24 14.41
N VAL A 33 -1.92 -0.68 13.15
CA VAL A 33 -2.64 -1.88 12.71
C VAL A 33 -2.09 -3.11 13.40
N TRP A 34 -0.76 -3.18 13.58
CA TRP A 34 -0.10 -4.27 14.28
C TRP A 34 -0.51 -4.31 15.75
N ALA A 35 -0.28 -3.21 16.49
CA ALA A 35 -0.69 -3.09 17.88
C ALA A 35 -2.18 -3.41 18.10
N ARG A 36 -3.04 -3.04 17.14
CA ARG A 36 -4.48 -3.33 17.18
C ARG A 36 -4.81 -4.81 16.93
N ALA A 37 -4.05 -5.48 16.06
CA ALA A 37 -4.29 -6.86 15.64
C ALA A 37 -3.66 -7.89 16.60
N THR A 38 -2.41 -7.70 17.00
CA THR A 38 -1.66 -8.61 17.89
C THR A 38 -1.71 -8.20 19.36
N GLY A 39 -2.07 -6.96 19.67
CA GLY A 39 -2.13 -6.47 21.06
C GLY A 39 -0.76 -6.27 21.72
N HIS A 40 0.34 -6.42 20.97
CA HIS A 40 1.72 -6.16 21.36
C HIS A 40 2.42 -5.36 20.26
N ASP A 41 3.50 -4.65 20.61
CA ASP A 41 4.29 -3.87 19.67
C ASP A 41 4.91 -4.76 18.57
N ALA A 42 5.21 -4.17 17.41
CA ALA A 42 5.72 -4.95 16.29
C ALA A 42 7.11 -5.53 16.65
N PRO A 43 7.34 -6.84 16.45
CA PRO A 43 8.63 -7.45 16.79
C PRO A 43 9.74 -6.76 15.99
N GLU A 44 10.67 -6.12 16.70
CA GLU A 44 11.81 -5.39 16.15
C GLU A 44 13.02 -6.30 15.87
N ASP A 45 13.04 -7.49 16.47
CA ASP A 45 14.10 -8.48 16.26
C ASP A 45 13.64 -9.49 15.20
N LEU A 46 14.46 -9.69 14.17
CA LEU A 46 14.14 -10.53 13.00
C LEU A 46 14.90 -11.86 12.99
N ASP A 47 15.77 -12.09 13.97
CA ASP A 47 16.71 -13.22 14.00
C ASP A 47 16.17 -14.46 14.74
N ASP A 48 14.96 -14.39 15.31
CA ASP A 48 14.30 -15.52 15.97
C ASP A 48 13.46 -16.38 15.01
N GLU A 49 13.47 -17.70 15.19
CA GLU A 49 12.69 -18.65 14.37
C GLU A 49 11.17 -18.38 14.42
N GLU A 50 10.70 -17.85 15.55
CA GLU A 50 9.33 -17.36 15.72
C GLU A 50 9.00 -16.19 14.78
N VAL A 51 9.98 -15.32 14.50
CA VAL A 51 9.82 -14.18 13.59
C VAL A 51 9.70 -14.67 12.14
N GLY A 52 10.34 -15.77 11.78
CA GLY A 52 10.14 -16.44 10.50
C GLY A 52 8.69 -16.86 10.27
N ILE A 53 8.06 -17.43 11.30
CA ILE A 53 6.65 -17.84 11.25
C ILE A 53 5.74 -16.60 11.21
N VAL A 54 5.98 -15.60 12.06
CA VAL A 54 5.20 -14.34 12.08
C VAL A 54 5.32 -13.61 10.73
N SER A 55 6.52 -13.55 10.15
CA SER A 55 6.78 -12.93 8.85
C SER A 55 6.07 -13.66 7.72
N ALA A 56 6.14 -15.00 7.70
CA ALA A 56 5.44 -15.81 6.72
C ALA A 56 3.90 -15.65 6.79
N VAL A 57 3.34 -15.68 8.00
CA VAL A 57 1.91 -15.46 8.24
C VAL A 57 1.49 -14.04 7.85
N SER A 58 2.31 -13.04 8.16
CA SER A 58 2.04 -11.64 7.84
C SER A 58 2.10 -11.37 6.34
N PHE A 59 3.09 -11.93 5.66
CA PHE A 59 3.17 -11.89 4.20
C PHE A 59 1.97 -12.58 3.58
N ALA A 60 1.58 -13.76 4.06
CA ALA A 60 0.40 -14.47 3.59
C ALA A 60 -0.89 -13.67 3.82
N ALA A 61 -1.04 -13.01 4.98
CA ALA A 61 -2.18 -12.15 5.29
C ALA A 61 -2.24 -10.93 4.37
N VAL A 62 -1.11 -10.27 4.11
CA VAL A 62 -1.03 -9.15 3.17
C VAL A 62 -1.33 -9.61 1.75
N ALA A 63 -0.72 -10.71 1.29
CA ALA A 63 -0.96 -11.27 -0.03
C ALA A 63 -2.44 -11.68 -0.22
N ALA A 64 -3.03 -12.32 0.79
CA ALA A 64 -4.45 -12.65 0.81
C ALA A 64 -5.30 -11.36 0.75
N GLY A 65 -5.01 -10.36 1.58
CA GLY A 65 -5.70 -9.07 1.58
C GLY A 65 -5.66 -8.39 0.21
N VAL A 66 -4.48 -8.30 -0.40
CA VAL A 66 -4.29 -7.75 -1.74
C VAL A 66 -5.06 -8.58 -2.78
N SER A 67 -5.03 -9.90 -2.71
CA SER A 67 -5.75 -10.76 -3.66
C SER A 67 -7.27 -10.56 -3.61
N VAL A 68 -7.83 -10.38 -2.40
CA VAL A 68 -9.26 -10.10 -2.20
C VAL A 68 -9.62 -8.71 -2.73
N LEU A 69 -8.80 -7.70 -2.44
CA LEU A 69 -8.94 -6.35 -2.98
C LEU A 69 -8.88 -6.37 -4.52
N ALA A 70 -7.88 -7.05 -5.08
CA ALA A 70 -7.72 -7.24 -6.51
C ALA A 70 -8.94 -7.92 -7.11
N ARG A 71 -9.47 -8.99 -6.50
CA ARG A 71 -10.70 -9.68 -6.94
C ARG A 71 -11.91 -8.74 -6.89
N ARG A 72 -12.03 -7.92 -5.85
CA ARG A 72 -13.15 -6.96 -5.67
C ARG A 72 -13.09 -5.81 -6.66
N TYR A 73 -11.89 -5.26 -6.91
CA TYR A 73 -11.67 -4.20 -7.90
C TYR A 73 -11.77 -4.74 -9.32
N ALA A 74 -11.15 -5.88 -9.62
CA ALA A 74 -11.31 -6.58 -10.89
C ALA A 74 -12.77 -6.96 -11.13
N GLY A 75 -13.53 -7.38 -10.12
CA GLY A 75 -14.98 -7.62 -10.25
C GLY A 75 -15.79 -6.36 -10.58
N ARG A 76 -15.33 -5.18 -10.12
CA ARG A 76 -15.96 -3.89 -10.45
C ARG A 76 -15.57 -3.41 -11.85
N SER A 77 -14.31 -3.57 -12.25
CA SER A 77 -13.82 -3.23 -13.59
C SER A 77 -14.29 -4.20 -14.66
N ALA A 78 -14.32 -5.51 -14.36
CA ALA A 78 -14.79 -6.56 -15.26
C ALA A 78 -16.28 -6.43 -15.53
N LYS A 79 -17.11 -6.05 -14.54
CA LYS A 79 -18.53 -5.75 -14.79
C LYS A 79 -18.71 -4.58 -15.76
N GLY A 80 -17.89 -3.53 -15.64
CA GLY A 80 -17.91 -2.40 -16.58
C GLY A 80 -17.43 -2.76 -17.98
N LEU A 81 -16.39 -3.59 -18.09
CA LEU A 81 -15.85 -4.05 -19.37
C LEU A 81 -16.78 -5.05 -20.08
N VAL A 82 -17.31 -6.03 -19.36
CA VAL A 82 -18.25 -7.03 -19.88
C VAL A 82 -19.56 -6.36 -20.32
N ALA A 83 -20.07 -5.39 -19.55
CA ALA A 83 -21.24 -4.61 -19.95
C ALA A 83 -21.01 -3.83 -21.26
N ARG A 84 -19.81 -3.23 -21.42
CA ARG A 84 -19.42 -2.52 -22.65
C ARG A 84 -19.21 -3.44 -23.86
N LEU A 85 -18.69 -4.64 -23.64
CA LEU A 85 -18.49 -5.64 -24.69
C LEU A 85 -19.83 -6.24 -25.15
N THR A 86 -20.73 -6.55 -24.22
CA THR A 86 -22.10 -7.00 -24.55
C THR A 86 -22.92 -5.92 -25.25
N SER A 87 -22.78 -4.65 -24.86
CA SER A 87 -23.52 -3.54 -25.51
C SER A 87 -23.00 -3.18 -26.92
N SER A 88 -21.82 -3.66 -27.31
CA SER A 88 -21.24 -3.39 -28.64
C SER A 88 -21.59 -4.49 -29.67
N THR A 89 -22.30 -5.54 -29.26
CA THR A 89 -22.72 -6.68 -30.11
C THR A 89 -24.26 -6.73 -30.26
N SER A 90 -24.97 -5.63 -29.99
CA SER A 90 -26.39 -5.47 -30.33
C SER A 90 -26.62 -4.18 -31.11
#